data_AF-A0A1C6YYT7-F1
#
_entry.id   AF-A0A1C6YYT7-F1
#
_cell.length_a   1.000
_cell.length_b   1.000
_cell.length_c   1.000
_cell.angle_alpha   90.00
_cell.angle_beta   90.00
_cell.angle_gamma   90.00
#
_symmetry.space_group_name_H-M   'P 1'
#
loop_
_entity.id
_entity.type
_entity.pdbx_description
1 polymer ?
#
loop_
_entity_poly.entity_id
_entity_poly.type
_entity_poly.pdbx_seq_one_letter_code
_entity_poly.pdbx_strand_id
1 'polypeptide(L)'
;MKKGTLLNSEISYLISRLGHTDAIVVGDAGLPIPDSTQRIDLALTHGVPSFLQVVGVITQEMQVEKRLLRKRCRAKTPKSISSY
;
A
#
# COMPACT_ATOMS: atom_id res chain seq x y z
N MET A 1 -22.80 -2.83 -3.37
CA MET A 1 -21.99 -1.95 -2.50
C MET A 1 -21.22 -2.81 -1.50
N LYS A 2 -19.93 -2.57 -1.32
CA LYS A 2 -19.08 -3.37 -0.42
C LYS A 2 -19.33 -2.97 1.04
N LYS A 3 -19.40 -3.95 1.97
CA LYS A 3 -19.61 -3.72 3.41
C LYS A 3 -18.32 -3.52 4.21
N GLY A 4 -17.18 -3.95 3.66
CA GLY A 4 -15.87 -3.86 4.29
C GLY A 4 -15.28 -2.45 4.30
N THR A 5 -14.10 -2.32 4.89
CA THR A 5 -13.38 -1.04 5.08
C THR A 5 -12.61 -0.59 3.83
N LEU A 6 -12.08 -1.53 3.04
CA LEU A 6 -11.41 -1.20 1.77
C LEU A 6 -12.46 -0.97 0.69
N LEU A 7 -12.76 0.29 0.39
CA LEU A 7 -13.80 0.65 -0.59
C LEU A 7 -13.29 0.89 -2.01
N ASN A 8 -11.98 1.11 -2.18
CA ASN A 8 -11.42 1.36 -3.51
C ASN A 8 -11.54 0.10 -4.38
N SER A 9 -12.18 0.24 -5.54
CA SER A 9 -12.47 -0.87 -6.45
C SER A 9 -11.20 -1.47 -7.04
N GLU A 10 -10.24 -0.65 -7.47
CA GLU A 10 -8.99 -1.09 -8.07
C GLU A 10 -8.13 -1.88 -7.07
N ILE A 11 -8.03 -1.39 -5.83
CA ILE A 11 -7.29 -2.09 -4.79
C ILE A 11 -8.02 -3.40 -4.42
N SER A 12 -9.35 -3.38 -4.33
CA SER A 12 -10.14 -4.60 -4.05
C SER A 12 -9.93 -5.66 -5.13
N TYR A 13 -9.96 -5.23 -6.41
CA TYR A 13 -9.70 -6.10 -7.55
C TYR A 13 -8.28 -6.67 -7.48
N LEU A 14 -7.29 -5.81 -7.25
CA LEU A 14 -5.88 -6.20 -7.16
C LEU A 14 -5.66 -7.22 -6.03
N ILE A 15 -6.13 -6.94 -4.81
CA ILE A 15 -5.95 -7.85 -3.66
C ILE A 15 -6.63 -9.21 -3.91
N SER A 16 -7.81 -9.22 -4.53
CA SER A 16 -8.53 -10.46 -4.84
C SER A 16 -7.81 -11.38 -5.84
N ARG A 17 -6.81 -10.86 -6.54
CA ARG A 17 -6.04 -11.55 -7.59
C ARG A 17 -4.63 -11.95 -7.16
N LEU A 18 -4.19 -11.54 -5.96
CA LEU A 18 -2.87 -11.89 -5.46
C LEU A 18 -2.79 -13.39 -5.19
N GLY A 19 -1.79 -14.03 -5.80
CA GLY A 19 -1.35 -15.39 -5.48
C GLY A 19 -0.33 -15.41 -4.35
N HIS A 20 0.13 -16.61 -4.00
CA HIS A 20 1.22 -16.76 -3.04
C HIS A 20 2.48 -16.10 -3.60
N THR A 21 3.17 -15.31 -2.77
CA THR A 21 4.40 -14.54 -3.09
C THR A 21 4.25 -13.32 -4.00
N ASP A 22 3.03 -13.03 -4.48
CA ASP A 22 2.80 -11.78 -5.21
C ASP A 22 3.06 -10.57 -4.31
N ALA A 23 3.59 -9.50 -4.92
CA ALA A 23 4.01 -8.31 -4.21
C ALA A 23 3.30 -7.06 -4.71
N ILE A 24 2.99 -6.18 -3.77
CA ILE A 24 2.49 -4.83 -4.04
C ILE A 24 3.45 -3.81 -3.44
N VAL A 25 3.45 -2.60 -3.99
CA VAL A 25 4.23 -1.49 -3.46
C VAL A 25 3.30 -0.33 -3.15
N VAL A 26 3.30 0.10 -1.89
CA VAL A 26 2.73 1.40 -1.50
C VAL A 26 3.87 2.41 -1.53
N GLY A 27 3.79 3.38 -2.43
CA GLY A 27 4.77 4.44 -2.62
C GLY A 27 4.31 5.78 -2.07
N ASP A 28 5.27 6.68 -1.83
CA ASP A 28 4.96 8.12 -1.70
C ASP A 28 4.75 8.75 -3.08
N ALA A 29 4.29 10.00 -3.11
CA ALA A 29 4.00 10.73 -4.34
C ALA A 29 5.21 10.95 -5.27
N GLY A 30 6.44 10.70 -4.78
CA GLY A 30 7.68 10.86 -5.54
C GLY A 30 8.30 9.55 -6.01
N LEU A 31 7.69 8.39 -5.72
CA LEU A 31 8.24 7.10 -6.13
C LEU A 31 8.06 6.89 -7.65
N PRO A 32 9.14 6.69 -8.43
CA PRO A 32 9.00 6.32 -9.84
C PRO A 32 8.37 4.94 -9.99
N ILE A 33 7.43 4.79 -10.93
CA ILE A 33 6.69 3.54 -11.18
C ILE A 33 7.09 3.02 -12.57
N PRO A 34 7.57 1.76 -12.69
CA PRO A 34 7.85 1.15 -13.98
C PRO A 34 6.59 0.98 -14.83
N ASP A 35 6.70 1.18 -16.15
CA ASP A 35 5.56 1.04 -17.09
C ASP A 35 5.00 -0.38 -17.14
N SER A 36 5.78 -1.38 -16.75
CA SER A 36 5.37 -2.80 -16.69
C SER A 36 4.42 -3.11 -15.53
N THR A 37 4.17 -2.17 -14.62
CA THR A 37 3.43 -2.40 -13.38
C THR A 37 2.16 -1.55 -13.35
N GLN A 38 1.04 -2.15 -12.92
CA GLN A 38 -0.21 -1.43 -12.73
C GLN A 38 -0.02 -0.30 -11.70
N ARG A 39 -0.37 0.93 -12.09
CA ARG A 39 -0.39 2.11 -11.21
C ARG A 39 -1.80 2.36 -10.72
N ILE A 40 -1.98 2.42 -9.39
CA ILE A 40 -3.19 2.92 -8.75
C ILE A 40 -2.82 4.22 -8.03
N ASP A 41 -3.23 5.36 -8.57
CA ASP A 41 -2.97 6.66 -7.96
C ASP A 41 -4.08 7.02 -6.97
N LEU A 42 -3.70 7.20 -5.71
CA LEU A 42 -4.60 7.57 -4.62
C LEU A 42 -4.35 9.00 -4.13
N ALA A 43 -3.30 9.67 -4.61
CA ALA A 43 -2.89 10.97 -4.09
C ALA A 43 -3.90 12.04 -4.51
N LEU A 44 -4.59 12.63 -3.52
CA LEU A 44 -5.51 13.73 -3.75
C LEU A 44 -4.81 15.08 -3.60
N THR A 45 -4.02 15.22 -2.55
CA THR A 45 -3.19 16.39 -2.27
C THR A 45 -2.04 16.00 -1.34
N HIS A 46 -1.19 16.95 -0.96
CA HIS A 46 -0.05 16.72 -0.08
C HIS A 46 -0.51 16.07 1.24
N GLY A 47 -0.03 14.85 1.49
CA GLY A 47 -0.33 14.09 2.70
C GLY A 47 -1.72 13.44 2.76
N VAL A 48 -2.53 13.53 1.68
CA VAL A 48 -3.89 12.96 1.64
C VAL A 48 -4.05 12.02 0.44
N PRO A 49 -4.36 10.74 0.67
CA PRO A 49 -4.31 10.04 1.96
C PRO A 49 -2.88 9.89 2.48
N SER A 50 -2.72 9.70 3.79
CA SER A 50 -1.40 9.43 4.36
C SER A 50 -0.95 7.99 4.08
N PHE A 51 0.36 7.78 4.02
CA PHE A 51 0.96 6.45 3.79
C PHE A 51 0.41 5.38 4.76
N LEU A 52 0.32 5.71 6.05
CA LEU A 52 -0.16 4.77 7.07
C LEU A 52 -1.65 4.45 6.95
N GLN A 53 -2.48 5.41 6.49
CA GLN A 53 -3.89 5.12 6.20
C GLN A 53 -4.02 4.10 5.07
N VAL A 54 -3.25 4.27 4.00
CA VAL A 54 -3.29 3.36 2.85
C VAL A 54 -2.82 1.97 3.24
N VAL A 55 -1.64 1.86 3.88
CA VAL A 55 -1.11 0.57 4.36
C VAL A 55 -2.10 -0.09 5.31
N GLY A 56 -2.61 0.64 6.31
CA GLY A 56 -3.48 0.09 7.32
C GLY A 56 -4.81 -0.45 6.78
N VAL A 57 -5.37 0.17 5.73
CA VAL A 57 -6.58 -0.35 5.06
C VAL A 57 -6.27 -1.55 4.18
N ILE A 58 -5.16 -1.53 3.44
CA ILE A 58 -4.76 -2.66 2.58
C ILE A 58 -4.51 -3.92 3.41
N THR A 59 -3.78 -3.81 4.52
CA THR A 59 -3.42 -4.97 5.36
C THR A 59 -4.61 -5.58 6.11
N GLN A 60 -5.79 -4.96 6.06
CA GLN A 60 -7.02 -5.57 6.60
C GLN A 60 -7.58 -6.66 5.69
N GLU A 61 -7.32 -6.60 4.38
CA GLU A 61 -7.81 -7.58 3.41
C GLU A 61 -6.67 -8.39 2.75
N MET A 62 -5.45 -7.85 2.68
CA MET A 62 -4.28 -8.56 2.15
C MET A 62 -3.62 -9.43 3.23
N GLN A 63 -3.39 -10.71 2.92
CA GLN A 63 -2.55 -11.59 3.75
C GLN A 63 -1.06 -11.30 3.48
N VAL A 64 -0.34 -10.83 4.50
CA VAL A 64 1.06 -10.39 4.36
C VAL A 64 1.99 -11.36 5.08
N GLU A 65 2.91 -11.99 4.33
CA GLU A 65 3.94 -12.87 4.90
C GLU A 65 5.29 -12.15 5.10
N LYS A 66 5.57 -11.12 4.31
CA LYS A 66 6.86 -10.42 4.30
C LYS A 66 6.68 -8.97 3.89
N ARG A 67 7.55 -8.12 4.44
CA ARG A 67 7.67 -6.72 4.05
C ARG A 67 9.11 -6.36 3.72
N LEU A 68 9.27 -5.56 2.67
CA LEU A 68 10.54 -4.95 2.29
C LEU A 68 10.45 -3.44 2.51
N LEU A 69 11.45 -2.89 3.21
CA LEU A 69 11.56 -1.46 3.47
C LEU A 69 12.91 -0.98 2.94
N ARG A 70 12.92 0.16 2.24
CA ARG A 70 14.17 0.80 1.84
C ARG A 70 14.95 1.20 3.09
N LYS A 71 16.26 0.94 3.12
CA LYS A 71 17.13 1.20 4.29
C LYS A 71 16.96 2.61 4.88
N ARG A 72 16.79 3.63 4.02
CA ARG A 72 16.61 5.04 4.44
C ARG A 72 15.28 5.31 5.16
N CYS A 73 14.25 4.47 4.98
CA CYS A 73 12.99 4.64 5.69
C CYS A 73 13.18 4.42 7.19
N ARG A 74 13.97 3.41 7.61
CA ARG A 74 14.22 3.10 9.03
C ARG A 74 14.76 4.28 9.85
N ALA A 75 15.49 5.20 9.24
CA ALA A 75 16.12 6.33 9.92
C ALA A 75 15.20 7.55 10.10
N LYS A 76 14.08 7.63 9.36
CA LYS A 76 13.21 8.82 9.31
C LYS A 76 11.76 8.54 9.71
N THR A 77 11.41 7.30 10.03
CA THR A 77 10.02 6.91 10.29
C THR A 77 9.70 6.79 11.78
N PRO A 78 8.50 7.20 12.20
CA PRO A 78 7.99 6.93 13.55
C PRO A 78 7.98 5.42 13.84
N LYS A 79 8.11 5.04 15.12
CA LYS A 79 8.07 3.63 15.58
C LYS A 79 6.86 2.84 15.06
N SER A 80 5.76 3.51 14.70
CA SER A 80 4.50 2.91 14.22
C SER A 80 4.62 2.11 12.92
N ILE A 81 5.57 2.41 12.03
CA ILE A 81 5.77 1.61 10.81
C ILE A 81 6.28 0.21 11.16
N SER A 82 6.99 0.03 12.27
CA SER A 82 7.46 -1.29 12.70
C SER A 82 6.33 -2.27 13.05
N SER A 83 5.12 -1.77 13.33
CA SER A 83 3.96 -2.56 13.74
C SER A 83 3.12 -3.10 12.58
N TYR A 84 3.32 -2.55 11.38
CA TYR A 84 2.80 -3.09 10.11
C TYR A 84 3.84 -3.99 9.43
#